data_AF-D1YL63-F1
#
_entry.id   AF-D1YL63-F1
#
_cell.length_a   1.000
_cell.length_b   1.000
_cell.length_c   1.000
_cell.angle_alpha   90.00
_cell.angle_beta   90.00
_cell.angle_gamma   90.00
#
_symmetry.space_group_name_H-M   'P 1'
#
loop_
_entity.id
_entity.type
_entity.pdbx_description
1 polymer ?
#
loop_
_entity_poly.entity_id
_entity_poly.type
_entity_poly.pdbx_seq_one_letter_code
_entity_poly.pdbx_strand_id
1 'polypeptide(L)'
;MKQTECTTILVGKNATIDGSTMIARSEDGGRTIIPERFEVVMPKDQPKHYESVISHQKIDDADLLSNPLRYTSAPDASGKTEFGQLLVSIQTILL
;
A
#
# COMPACT_ATOMS: atom_id res chain seq x y z
N MET A 1 9.68 13.60 -13.78
CA MET A 1 8.43 13.07 -13.20
C MET A 1 7.68 14.24 -12.59
N LYS A 2 6.43 14.48 -12.97
CA LYS A 2 5.66 15.58 -12.37
C LYS A 2 5.32 15.18 -10.94
N GLN A 3 5.77 15.95 -9.95
CA GLN A 3 5.40 15.67 -8.56
C GLN A 3 3.89 15.80 -8.41
N THR A 4 3.29 14.81 -7.77
CA THR A 4 1.91 14.84 -7.35
C THR A 4 1.86 15.24 -5.88
N GLU A 5 0.86 16.02 -5.52
CA GLU A 5 0.65 16.44 -4.14
C GLU A 5 -0.06 15.32 -3.39
N CYS A 6 0.21 15.15 -2.11
CA CYS A 6 -0.54 14.23 -1.27
C CYS A 6 -0.72 14.87 0.10
N THR A 7 -1.92 14.76 0.67
CA THR A 7 -2.17 15.20 2.05
C THR A 7 -2.27 13.98 2.95
N THR A 8 -1.56 13.99 4.08
CA THR A 8 -1.62 12.90 5.08
C THR A 8 -2.18 13.42 6.39
N ILE A 9 -3.10 12.66 6.99
CA ILE A 9 -3.67 12.90 8.33
C ILE A 9 -3.29 11.74 9.23
N LEU A 10 -2.70 12.07 10.38
CA LEU A 10 -2.34 11.11 11.44
C LEU A 10 -3.07 11.52 12.72
N VAL A 11 -3.83 10.61 13.32
CA VAL A 11 -4.54 10.85 14.57
C VAL A 11 -4.24 9.72 15.55
N GLY A 12 -3.59 10.04 16.65
CA GLY A 12 -3.31 9.08 17.72
C GLY A 12 -4.58 8.70 18.49
N LYS A 13 -4.60 7.51 19.07
CA LYS A 13 -5.76 6.98 19.84
C LYS A 13 -6.34 7.87 20.93
N ASN A 14 -5.54 8.76 21.52
CA ASN A 14 -6.01 9.68 22.56
C ASN A 14 -6.59 10.99 21.99
N ALA A 15 -6.52 11.18 20.67
CA ALA A 15 -7.02 12.35 19.94
C ALA A 15 -8.21 12.03 19.04
N THR A 16 -8.52 10.74 18.81
CA THR A 16 -9.74 10.31 18.12
C THR A 16 -10.93 10.26 19.07
N ILE A 17 -12.14 10.39 18.53
CA ILE A 17 -13.38 10.39 19.32
C ILE A 17 -13.74 9.00 19.88
N ASP A 18 -13.28 7.94 19.22
CA ASP A 18 -13.63 6.54 19.53
C ASP A 18 -12.46 5.73 20.11
N GLY A 19 -11.29 6.35 20.30
CA GLY A 19 -10.10 5.67 20.79
C GLY A 19 -9.33 4.87 19.75
N SER A 20 -9.73 4.88 18.47
CA SER A 20 -9.01 4.21 17.38
C SER A 20 -7.75 4.99 16.97
N THR A 21 -6.77 4.36 16.32
CA THR A 21 -5.67 5.09 15.66
C THR A 21 -6.00 5.25 14.18
N MET A 22 -5.82 6.46 13.62
CA MET A 22 -6.14 6.76 12.23
C MET A 22 -4.91 7.19 11.45
N ILE A 23 -4.71 6.55 10.30
CA ILE A 23 -3.82 6.99 9.23
C ILE A 23 -4.68 7.15 7.97
N ALA A 24 -4.62 8.32 7.34
CA ALA A 24 -5.35 8.59 6.11
C ALA A 24 -4.51 9.43 5.17
N ARG A 25 -4.67 9.23 3.86
CA ARG A 25 -3.93 9.95 2.83
C ARG A 25 -4.80 10.19 1.60
N SER A 26 -4.71 11.38 1.00
CA SER A 26 -5.17 11.60 -0.37
C SER A 26 -4.07 11.17 -1.35
N GLU A 27 -4.45 10.34 -2.32
CA GLU A 27 -3.58 10.00 -3.45
C GLU A 27 -3.95 10.85 -4.65
N ASP A 28 -3.17 11.89 -4.90
CA ASP A 28 -3.45 12.71 -6.08
C ASP A 28 -2.63 12.16 -7.26
N GLY A 29 -3.30 11.85 -8.37
CA GLY A 29 -2.68 11.44 -9.65
C GLY A 29 -2.33 12.61 -10.58
N GLY A 30 -2.32 13.85 -10.05
CA GLY A 30 -2.23 15.06 -10.85
C GLY A 30 -3.51 15.35 -11.63
N ARG A 31 -3.42 15.54 -12.96
CA ARG A 31 -4.59 15.83 -13.83
C ARG A 31 -5.14 14.60 -14.54
N THR A 32 -4.55 13.44 -14.29
CA THR A 32 -4.91 12.18 -14.93
C THR A 32 -5.87 11.42 -14.02
N ILE A 33 -6.93 10.87 -14.60
CA ILE A 33 -7.80 9.93 -13.88
C ILE A 33 -7.07 8.58 -13.86
N ILE A 34 -6.67 8.14 -12.67
CA ILE A 34 -6.07 6.84 -12.42
C ILE A 34 -7.15 6.00 -11.72
N PRO A 35 -7.63 4.90 -12.34
CA PRO A 35 -8.63 4.05 -11.70
C PRO A 35 -7.96 3.24 -10.59
N GLU A 36 -8.52 3.28 -9.38
CA GLU A 36 -8.04 2.48 -8.25
C GLU A 36 -8.91 1.23 -8.05
N ARG A 37 -8.30 0.11 -7.65
CA ARG A 37 -9.03 -1.09 -7.20
C ARG A 37 -8.76 -1.33 -5.73
N PHE A 38 -9.71 -1.95 -5.02
CA PHE A 38 -9.50 -2.44 -3.66
C PHE A 38 -9.34 -3.95 -3.70
N GLU A 39 -8.18 -4.46 -3.28
CA GLU A 39 -7.88 -5.88 -3.34
C GLU A 39 -7.31 -6.43 -2.03
N VAL A 40 -7.48 -7.74 -1.85
CA VAL A 40 -6.88 -8.51 -0.77
C VAL A 40 -5.79 -9.38 -1.39
N VAL A 41 -4.54 -9.17 -0.97
CA VAL A 41 -3.43 -10.01 -1.38
C VAL A 41 -3.30 -11.15 -0.38
N MET A 42 -3.49 -12.39 -0.87
CA MET A 42 -3.31 -13.59 -0.05
C MET A 42 -1.82 -13.97 0.01
N PRO A 43 -1.35 -14.66 1.06
CA PRO A 43 0.05 -15.11 1.17
C PRO A 43 0.58 -15.86 -0.06
N LYS A 44 -0.28 -16.65 -0.72
CA LYS A 44 0.05 -17.41 -1.92
C LYS A 44 0.24 -16.55 -3.18
N ASP A 45 -0.29 -15.32 -3.17
CA ASP A 45 -0.27 -14.38 -4.28
C ASP A 45 0.85 -13.34 -4.11
N GLN A 46 1.58 -13.35 -2.98
CA GLN A 46 2.75 -12.50 -2.73
C GLN A 46 3.93 -12.93 -3.63
N PRO A 47 4.51 -12.02 -4.43
CA PRO A 47 5.72 -12.30 -5.19
C PRO A 47 6.89 -12.64 -4.26
N LYS A 48 7.60 -13.73 -4.56
CA LYS A 48 8.81 -14.11 -3.83
C LYS A 48 10.07 -13.44 -4.39
N HIS A 49 10.09 -13.24 -5.71
CA HIS A 49 11.04 -12.38 -6.39
C HIS A 49 10.28 -11.15 -6.88
N TYR A 50 10.59 -9.99 -6.31
CA TYR A 50 10.01 -8.72 -6.70
C TYR A 50 11.02 -7.92 -7.52
N GLU A 51 10.56 -7.35 -8.65
CA GLU A 51 11.31 -6.36 -9.41
C GLU A 51 10.46 -5.11 -9.56
N SER A 52 10.96 -3.96 -9.10
CA SER A 52 10.24 -2.70 -9.20
C SER A 52 10.08 -2.27 -10.67
N VAL A 53 8.89 -1.79 -11.05
CA VAL A 53 8.59 -1.38 -12.44
C VAL A 53 9.47 -0.23 -12.95
N ILE A 54 9.79 0.77 -12.09
CA ILE A 54 10.47 2.00 -12.53
C ILE A 54 12.00 1.88 -12.44
N SER A 55 12.53 1.41 -11.30
CA SER A 55 13.98 1.38 -11.06
C SER A 55 14.62 0.02 -11.33
N HIS A 56 13.83 -1.00 -11.68
CA HIS A 56 14.30 -2.38 -11.87
C HIS A 56 15.08 -2.95 -10.67
N GLN A 57 14.82 -2.41 -9.47
CA GLN A 57 15.41 -2.92 -8.24
C GLN A 57 14.80 -4.28 -7.95
N LYS A 58 15.66 -5.25 -7.69
CA LYS A 58 15.28 -6.63 -7.36
C LYS A 58 15.34 -6.87 -5.85
N ILE A 59 14.37 -7.61 -5.34
CA ILE A 59 14.28 -8.13 -3.99
C ILE A 59 13.99 -9.62 -4.12
N ASP A 60 14.89 -10.47 -3.63
CA ASP A 60 14.80 -11.93 -3.78
C ASP A 60 14.26 -12.60 -2.51
N ASP A 61 13.91 -13.88 -2.61
CA ASP A 61 13.38 -14.69 -1.50
C ASP A 61 14.19 -14.62 -0.20
N ALA A 62 15.52 -14.42 -0.30
CA ALA A 62 16.40 -14.29 0.86
C ALA A 62 16.16 -12.98 1.66
N ASP A 63 15.62 -11.96 0.98
CA ASP A 63 15.31 -10.64 1.54
C ASP A 63 13.85 -10.52 2.01
N LEU A 64 13.00 -11.48 1.62
CA LEU A 64 11.58 -11.53 2.00
C LEU A 64 11.32 -12.57 3.10
N LEU A 65 10.29 -12.32 3.89
CA LEU A 65 9.81 -13.28 4.88
C LEU A 65 9.23 -14.51 4.17
N SER A 66 9.59 -15.70 4.66
CA SER A 66 9.09 -16.98 4.10
C SER A 66 7.60 -17.22 4.36
N ASN A 67 7.00 -16.47 5.28
CA ASN A 67 5.62 -16.56 5.73
C ASN A 67 4.86 -15.23 5.53
N PRO A 68 4.65 -14.79 4.27
CA PRO A 68 3.94 -13.53 4.02
C PRO A 68 2.52 -13.57 4.59
N LEU A 69 2.04 -12.41 5.01
CA LEU A 69 0.73 -12.24 5.61
C LEU A 69 -0.27 -11.76 4.58
N ARG A 70 -1.56 -11.97 4.87
CA ARG A 70 -2.64 -11.34 4.12
C ARG A 70 -2.69 -9.84 4.40
N TYR A 71 -2.81 -9.02 3.36
CA TYR A 71 -2.99 -7.57 3.47
C TYR A 71 -3.98 -7.03 2.44
N THR A 72 -4.47 -5.82 2.68
CA THR A 72 -5.28 -5.06 1.72
C THR A 72 -4.44 -4.02 1.01
N SER A 73 -4.64 -3.85 -0.30
CA SER A 73 -3.99 -2.82 -1.11
C SER A 73 -5.01 -2.05 -1.96
N ALA A 74 -4.64 -0.81 -2.31
CA ALA A 74 -5.27 -0.04 -3.36
C ALA A 74 -4.27 0.28 -4.47
N PRO A 75 -4.15 -0.59 -5.50
CA PRO A 75 -3.33 -0.31 -6.67
C PRO A 75 -4.12 0.25 -7.85
N ASP A 76 -3.37 0.86 -8.77
CA ASP A 76 -3.85 1.24 -10.10
C ASP A 76 -4.45 0.02 -10.84
N ALA A 77 -5.73 0.12 -11.14
CA ALA A 77 -6.54 -0.91 -11.81
C ALA A 77 -6.17 -1.10 -13.28
N SER A 78 -5.45 -0.15 -13.90
CA SER A 78 -5.04 -0.24 -15.30
C SER A 78 -3.83 -1.16 -15.53
N GLY A 79 -3.10 -1.52 -14.46
CA GLY A 79 -1.90 -2.36 -14.53
C GLY A 79 -0.72 -1.69 -15.26
N LYS A 80 -0.82 -0.39 -15.56
CA LYS A 80 0.26 0.37 -16.25
C LYS A 80 1.31 0.88 -15.28
N THR A 81 0.93 1.07 -14.02
CA THR A 81 1.83 1.41 -12.93
C THR A 81 1.47 0.55 -11.73
N GLU A 82 2.46 -0.02 -11.04
CA GLU A 82 2.23 -0.66 -9.73
C GLU A 82 2.46 0.36 -8.60
N PHE A 83 1.87 1.54 -8.73
CA PHE A 83 1.68 2.39 -7.55
C PHE A 83 0.52 1.77 -6.77
N GLY A 84 0.89 0.96 -5.77
CA GLY A 84 -0.06 0.35 -4.84
C GLY A 84 0.09 0.99 -3.46
N GLN A 85 -0.98 1.60 -2.96
CA GLN A 85 -1.05 1.94 -1.54
C GLN A 85 -1.28 0.67 -0.73
N LEU A 86 -0.41 0.44 0.26
CA LEU A 86 -0.69 -0.52 1.30
C LEU A 86 -1.75 0.10 2.22
N LEU A 87 -2.96 -0.44 2.21
CA LEU A 87 -4.06 0.11 2.99
C LEU A 87 -4.00 -0.36 4.45
N VAL A 88 -3.74 -1.65 4.72
CA VAL A 88 -3.46 -2.22 6.06
C VAL A 88 -2.87 -3.64 5.91
N SER A 89 -1.83 -3.99 6.68
CA SER A 89 -1.46 -5.39 6.97
C SER A 89 -2.14 -5.84 8.27
N ILE A 90 -2.85 -6.97 8.26
CA ILE A 90 -3.79 -7.39 9.33
C ILE A 90 -3.08 -7.81 10.65
N GLN A 91 -1.77 -7.64 10.80
CA GLN A 91 -1.07 -7.98 12.05
C GLN A 91 -0.76 -6.82 13.01
N THR A 92 -1.13 -5.56 12.73
CA THR A 92 -0.66 -4.41 13.57
C THR A 92 -1.76 -3.46 14.06
N ILE A 93 -3.00 -3.93 14.17
CA ILE A 93 -4.03 -3.25 15.01
C ILE A 93 -4.34 -4.06 16.30
N LEU A 94 -3.80 -5.28 16.45
CA LEU A 94 -3.78 -6.01 17.71
C LEU A 94 -2.35 -6.34 18.12
N LEU A 95 -1.67 -5.38 18.74
CA LEU A 95 -0.84 -5.56 19.94
C LEU A 95 -0.75 -4.20 20.66
#